data_AF-A0A7K5QCE7-F1
#
_entry.id   AF-A0A7K5QCE7-F1
#
_cell.length_a   1.000
_cell.length_b   1.000
_cell.length_c   1.000
_cell.angle_alpha   90.00
_cell.angle_beta   90.00
_cell.angle_gamma   90.00
#
_symmetry.space_group_name_H-M   'P 1'
#
loop_
_entity.id
_entity.type
_entity.pdbx_description
1 polymer ?
#
loop_
_entity_poly.entity_id
_entity_poly.type
_entity_poly.pdbx_seq_one_letter_code
_entity_poly.pdbx_strand_id
1 'polypeptide(L)'
;MPKRSCPFGDAAPLQLKTRVGLRELSRGVRGEEYRREVFERTRRLLFRGAQAYMEGAAAAARAAEPGPAGEAQGEAPRWSGQLLIGHDGKLRRRPADRAVPPVGASRACSSCVRTADVKEACAQCDRFVCQSCSRLCSCCSTVTCSLCSSVDYGDVGEQVLCSGCSVFQV
;
A
#
# COMPACT_ATOMS: atom_id res chain seq x y z
N MET A 1 62.36 -8.03 -11.64
CA MET A 1 62.04 -7.40 -10.34
C MET A 1 60.92 -8.19 -9.67
N PRO A 2 61.05 -8.59 -8.40
CA PRO A 2 59.95 -9.24 -7.69
C PRO A 2 58.80 -8.25 -7.52
N LYS A 3 57.57 -8.63 -7.88
CA LYS A 3 56.39 -7.80 -7.58
C LYS A 3 56.21 -7.76 -6.07
N ARG A 4 56.01 -6.55 -5.51
CA ARG A 4 55.72 -6.36 -4.09
C ARG A 4 54.43 -7.10 -3.75
N SER A 5 54.40 -7.78 -2.61
CA SER A 5 53.21 -8.47 -2.10
C SER A 5 52.07 -7.47 -1.89
N CYS A 6 50.84 -7.86 -2.27
CA CYS A 6 49.65 -7.03 -2.10
C CYS A 6 49.39 -6.77 -0.60
N PRO A 7 49.37 -5.50 -0.13
CA PRO A 7 49.09 -5.19 1.27
C PRO A 7 47.62 -5.41 1.66
N PHE A 8 46.75 -5.64 0.68
CA PHE A 8 45.32 -5.91 0.84
C PHE A 8 44.98 -7.39 0.65
N GLY A 9 45.95 -8.30 0.87
CA GLY A 9 45.71 -9.75 0.84
C GLY A 9 44.78 -10.22 1.97
N ASP A 10 44.76 -11.54 2.23
CA ASP A 10 43.77 -12.22 3.09
C ASP A 10 43.65 -11.70 4.55
N ALA A 11 44.56 -10.84 5.00
CA ALA A 11 44.53 -10.19 6.30
C ALA A 11 43.82 -8.82 6.32
N ALA A 12 43.40 -8.28 5.17
CA ALA A 12 42.72 -7.00 5.12
C ALA A 12 41.25 -7.15 5.54
N PRO A 13 40.72 -6.28 6.44
CA PRO A 13 39.32 -6.34 6.82
C PRO A 13 38.44 -6.15 5.58
N LEU A 14 37.44 -7.02 5.43
CA LEU A 14 36.45 -6.94 4.36
C LEU A 14 35.80 -5.56 4.38
N GLN A 15 35.99 -4.79 3.31
CA GLN A 15 35.32 -3.50 3.13
C GLN A 15 33.85 -3.75 2.79
N LEU A 16 33.01 -3.86 3.81
CA LEU A 16 31.58 -4.05 3.66
C LEU A 16 30.85 -2.70 3.66
N LYS A 17 29.90 -2.55 2.74
CA LYS A 17 28.97 -1.42 2.77
C LYS A 17 27.84 -1.73 3.75
N THR A 18 27.79 -1.01 4.87
CA THR A 18 26.67 -1.09 5.80
C THR A 18 25.54 -0.18 5.34
N ARG A 19 24.34 -0.75 5.17
CA ARG A 19 23.14 0.05 4.91
C ARG A 19 22.73 0.75 6.21
N VAL A 20 22.80 2.08 6.22
CA VAL A 20 22.33 2.91 7.34
C VAL A 20 20.92 3.40 7.03
N GLY A 21 19.95 3.04 7.87
CA GLY A 21 18.55 3.47 7.74
C GLY A 21 18.19 4.59 8.71
N LEU A 22 16.92 5.02 8.64
CA LEU A 22 16.40 6.12 9.46
C LEU A 22 16.44 5.81 10.96
N ARG A 23 16.28 4.53 11.33
CA ARG A 23 16.35 4.06 12.71
C ARG A 23 17.77 4.20 13.27
N GLU A 24 18.77 3.84 12.48
CA GLU A 24 20.18 3.95 12.82
C GLU A 24 20.58 5.43 12.93
N LEU A 25 20.12 6.28 12.01
CA LEU A 25 20.31 7.74 12.08
C LEU A 25 19.70 8.34 13.35
N SER A 26 18.51 7.89 13.74
CA SER A 26 17.83 8.37 14.95
C SER A 26 18.54 7.99 16.25
N ARG A 27 19.38 6.96 16.20
CA ARG A 27 20.19 6.46 17.34
C ARG A 27 21.66 6.88 17.22
N GLY A 28 22.02 7.62 16.17
CA GLY A 28 23.38 8.05 15.90
C GLY A 28 23.82 9.20 16.80
N VAL A 29 25.04 9.69 16.57
CA VAL A 29 25.68 10.76 17.36
C VAL A 29 24.84 12.04 17.42
N ARG A 30 24.16 12.40 16.31
CA ARG A 30 23.23 13.53 16.24
C ARG A 30 21.75 13.12 16.36
N GLY A 31 21.49 11.96 16.96
CA GLY A 31 20.15 11.38 17.05
C GLY A 31 19.15 12.28 17.76
N GLU A 32 19.58 13.00 18.80
CA GLU A 32 18.71 13.94 19.54
C GLU A 32 18.20 15.09 18.68
N GLU A 33 19.10 15.73 17.92
CA GLU A 33 18.74 16.83 17.01
C GLU A 33 17.82 16.33 15.89
N TYR A 34 18.16 15.18 15.30
CA TYR A 34 17.37 14.57 14.24
C TYR A 34 15.94 14.22 14.68
N ARG A 35 15.78 13.58 15.84
CA ARG A 35 14.46 13.25 16.39
C ARG A 35 13.64 14.50 16.69
N ARG A 36 14.28 15.55 17.20
CA ARG A 36 13.62 16.84 17.46
C ARG A 36 13.10 17.48 16.18
N GLU A 37 13.89 17.46 15.11
CA GLU A 37 13.48 17.95 13.80
C GLU A 37 12.27 17.17 13.26
N VAL A 38 12.32 15.84 13.33
CA VAL A 38 11.22 14.96 12.93
C VAL A 38 9.96 15.25 13.74
N PHE A 39 10.09 15.42 15.05
CA PHE A 39 8.98 15.77 15.93
C PHE A 39 8.36 17.12 15.55
N GLU A 40 9.18 18.17 15.41
CA GLU A 40 8.70 19.52 15.04
C GLU A 40 8.05 19.55 13.65
N ARG A 41 8.60 18.79 12.69
CA ARG A 41 7.99 18.63 11.36
C ARG A 41 6.62 17.95 11.46
N THR A 42 6.53 16.86 12.22
CA THR A 42 5.29 16.11 12.40
C THR A 42 4.25 16.96 13.12
N ARG A 43 4.66 17.67 14.18
CA ARG A 43 3.82 18.62 14.92
C ARG A 43 3.22 19.65 13.98
N ARG A 44 4.05 20.35 13.18
CA ARG A 44 3.59 21.34 12.21
C ARG A 44 2.61 20.76 11.19
N LEU A 45 2.88 19.55 10.70
CA LEU A 45 2.00 18.88 9.73
C LEU A 45 0.62 18.59 10.34
N LEU A 46 0.59 18.07 11.58
CA LEU A 46 -0.65 17.76 12.29
C LEU A 46 -1.48 19.01 12.55
N PHE A 47 -0.88 20.08 13.07
CA PHE A 47 -1.61 21.32 13.32
C PHE A 47 -2.09 21.99 12.03
N ARG A 48 -1.27 22.01 10.97
CA ARG A 48 -1.70 22.53 9.67
C ARG A 48 -2.86 21.71 9.10
N GLY A 49 -2.81 20.38 9.22
CA GLY A 49 -3.89 19.50 8.78
C GLY A 49 -5.19 19.74 9.55
N ALA A 50 -5.09 19.89 10.88
CA ALA A 50 -6.24 20.22 11.72
C ALA A 50 -6.84 21.58 11.38
N GLN A 51 -6.00 22.60 11.15
CA GLN A 51 -6.45 23.92 10.72
C GLN A 51 -7.17 23.86 9.37
N ALA A 52 -6.58 23.21 8.36
CA ALA A 52 -7.20 23.06 7.05
C ALA A 52 -8.53 22.29 7.11
N TYR A 53 -8.64 21.29 8.00
CA TYR A 53 -9.89 20.58 8.24
C TYR A 53 -10.97 21.49 8.84
N MET A 54 -10.63 22.27 9.87
CA MET A 54 -11.56 23.21 10.50
C MET A 54 -12.00 24.33 9.55
N GLU A 55 -11.08 24.85 8.75
CA GLU A 55 -11.36 25.87 7.73
C GLU A 55 -12.24 25.31 6.60
N GLY A 56 -11.96 24.09 6.14
CA GLY A 56 -12.81 23.39 5.16
C GLY A 56 -14.21 23.07 5.71
N ALA A 57 -14.32 22.66 6.97
CA ALA A 57 -15.59 22.42 7.64
C ALA A 57 -16.39 23.72 7.85
N ALA A 58 -15.72 24.81 8.22
CA ALA A 58 -16.34 26.13 8.35
C ALA A 58 -16.79 26.70 6.99
N ALA A 59 -16.01 26.48 5.93
CA ALA A 59 -16.39 26.85 4.56
C ALA A 59 -17.60 26.02 4.06
N ALA A 60 -17.63 24.72 4.35
CA ALA A 60 -18.78 23.86 4.05
C ALA A 60 -20.04 24.26 4.83
N ALA A 61 -19.91 24.65 6.11
CA ALA A 61 -21.02 25.13 6.92
C ALA A 61 -21.56 26.49 6.44
N ARG A 62 -20.71 27.39 5.94
CA ARG A 62 -21.12 28.69 5.37
C ARG A 62 -21.76 28.58 3.99
N ALA A 63 -21.51 27.49 3.26
CA ALA A 63 -22.16 27.21 1.97
C ALA A 63 -23.58 26.62 2.14
N ALA A 64 -23.98 26.27 3.37
CA ALA A 64 -25.28 25.68 3.71
C ALA A 64 -26.31 26.72 4.21
N GLU A 65 -26.39 27.89 3.59
CA GLU A 65 -27.54 28.77 3.77
C GLU A 65 -28.79 28.13 3.14
N PRO A 66 -29.98 28.20 3.77
CA PRO A 66 -31.12 27.36 3.40
C PRO A 66 -31.85 27.90 2.16
N GLY A 67 -31.53 27.35 0.99
CA GLY A 67 -32.40 27.34 -0.19
C GLY A 67 -33.39 26.16 -0.14
N PRO A 68 -34.60 26.27 -0.72
CA PRO A 68 -35.65 25.29 -0.50
C PRO A 68 -35.30 23.93 -1.11
N ALA A 69 -35.45 22.89 -0.29
CA ALA A 69 -35.54 21.46 -0.60
C ALA A 69 -35.11 21.03 -2.02
N GLY A 70 -33.81 20.83 -2.20
CA GLY A 70 -33.26 19.99 -3.26
C GLY A 70 -32.35 18.96 -2.60
N GLU A 71 -32.61 17.68 -2.83
CA GLU A 71 -31.89 16.53 -2.28
C GLU A 71 -30.38 16.59 -2.64
N ALA A 72 -29.59 17.28 -1.81
CA ALA A 72 -28.15 17.32 -1.93
C ALA A 72 -27.57 16.07 -1.27
N GLN A 73 -27.41 15.02 -2.07
CA GLN A 73 -26.60 13.86 -1.70
C GLN A 73 -25.17 14.34 -1.43
N GLY A 74 -24.80 14.40 -0.15
CA GLY A 74 -23.44 14.70 0.26
C GLY A 74 -22.49 13.62 -0.27
N GLU A 75 -21.71 13.95 -1.29
CA GLU A 75 -20.60 13.12 -1.75
C GLU A 75 -19.49 13.13 -0.68
N ALA A 76 -19.59 12.18 0.25
CA ALA A 76 -18.49 11.84 1.14
C ALA A 76 -17.27 11.40 0.30
N PRO A 77 -16.02 11.72 0.74
CA PRO A 77 -14.82 11.42 -0.01
C PRO A 77 -14.75 9.93 -0.33
N ARG A 78 -14.78 9.60 -1.63
CA ARG A 78 -14.72 8.23 -2.16
C ARG A 78 -13.32 7.65 -1.96
N TRP A 79 -13.05 7.13 -0.77
CA TRP A 79 -11.86 6.31 -0.54
C TRP A 79 -12.18 4.87 -0.94
N SER A 80 -11.72 4.49 -2.13
CA SER A 80 -11.81 3.11 -2.62
C SER A 80 -11.08 2.17 -1.65
N GLY A 81 -11.83 1.29 -0.99
CA GLY A 81 -11.29 0.23 -0.11
C GLY A 81 -11.64 0.32 1.37
N GLN A 82 -12.40 1.31 1.82
CA GLN A 82 -12.83 1.39 3.22
C GLN A 82 -13.90 0.33 3.56
N LEU A 83 -13.69 -0.41 4.65
CA LEU A 83 -14.64 -1.35 5.23
C LEU A 83 -15.61 -0.59 6.15
N LEU A 84 -16.90 -0.90 6.06
CA LEU A 84 -17.96 -0.39 6.92
C LEU A 84 -18.32 -1.45 7.96
N ILE A 85 -18.57 -1.06 9.20
CA ILE A 85 -19.13 -1.97 10.21
C ILE A 85 -20.63 -2.11 9.93
N GLY A 86 -21.07 -3.32 9.60
CA GLY A 86 -22.47 -3.64 9.40
C GLY A 86 -23.24 -3.64 10.72
N HIS A 87 -24.58 -3.58 10.62
CA HIS A 87 -25.48 -3.72 11.77
C HIS A 87 -25.34 -5.07 12.50
N ASP A 88 -24.74 -6.06 11.82
CA ASP A 88 -24.37 -7.37 12.34
C ASP A 88 -22.97 -7.39 13.00
N GLY A 89 -22.31 -6.23 13.13
CA GLY A 89 -20.97 -6.09 13.69
C GLY A 89 -19.84 -6.56 12.76
N LYS A 90 -20.15 -7.02 11.54
CA LYS A 90 -19.15 -7.52 10.59
C LYS A 90 -18.64 -6.40 9.69
N LEU A 91 -17.35 -6.48 9.34
CA LEU A 91 -16.75 -5.55 8.37
C LEU A 91 -17.24 -5.92 6.96
N ARG A 92 -18.04 -5.05 6.35
CA ARG A 92 -18.54 -5.18 4.97
C ARG A 92 -17.85 -4.17 4.08
N ARG A 93 -17.39 -4.59 2.90
CA ARG A 93 -16.94 -3.64 1.87
C ARG A 93 -18.15 -2.84 1.40
N ARG A 94 -18.01 -1.52 1.30
CA ARG A 94 -19.02 -0.69 0.65
C ARG A 94 -19.23 -1.27 -0.77
N PRO A 95 -20.46 -1.58 -1.21
CA PRO A 95 -20.68 -1.95 -2.58
C PRO A 95 -20.10 -0.81 -3.42
N ALA A 96 -19.14 -1.12 -4.28
CA ALA A 96 -18.79 -0.20 -5.34
C ALA A 96 -20.07 -0.05 -6.15
N ASP A 97 -20.80 1.05 -5.95
CA ASP A 97 -21.74 1.48 -6.97
C ASP A 97 -20.98 1.39 -8.28
N ARG A 98 -21.61 0.78 -9.28
CA ARG A 98 -21.14 0.74 -10.66
C ARG A 98 -21.13 2.16 -11.23
N ALA A 99 -20.37 3.06 -10.60
CA ALA A 99 -19.93 4.27 -11.21
C ALA A 99 -19.02 3.82 -12.34
N VAL A 100 -19.54 3.99 -13.56
CA VAL A 100 -18.78 3.95 -14.80
C VAL A 100 -17.41 4.60 -14.50
N PRO A 101 -16.29 3.87 -14.68
CA PRO A 101 -15.00 4.44 -14.34
C PRO A 101 -14.83 5.72 -15.18
N PRO A 102 -14.42 6.84 -14.58
CA PRO A 102 -14.13 8.04 -15.34
C PRO A 102 -13.12 7.66 -16.42
N VAL A 103 -13.43 8.04 -17.67
CA VAL A 103 -12.54 7.89 -18.82
C VAL A 103 -11.20 8.49 -18.44
N GLY A 104 -10.21 7.64 -18.13
CA GLY A 104 -8.90 8.08 -17.60
C GLY A 104 -8.35 7.31 -16.39
N ALA A 105 -9.11 6.39 -15.78
CA ALA A 105 -8.55 5.50 -14.76
C ALA A 105 -7.36 4.70 -15.33
N SER A 106 -6.24 4.68 -14.60
CA SER A 106 -4.97 4.18 -15.12
C SER A 106 -5.09 2.74 -15.65
N ARG A 107 -4.77 2.56 -16.94
CA ARG A 107 -4.66 1.24 -17.57
C ARG A 107 -3.46 0.43 -17.08
N ALA A 108 -2.81 0.87 -16.00
CA ALA A 108 -1.67 0.20 -15.38
C ALA A 108 -2.09 -0.99 -14.49
N CYS A 109 -1.29 -2.05 -14.51
CA CYS A 109 -1.35 -3.17 -13.58
C CYS A 109 -0.94 -2.69 -12.17
N SER A 110 -1.69 -3.03 -11.12
CA SER A 110 -1.35 -2.64 -9.75
C SER A 110 -0.11 -3.34 -9.18
N SER A 111 0.45 -4.34 -9.85
CA SER A 111 1.65 -5.06 -9.42
C SER A 111 2.90 -4.60 -10.18
N CYS A 112 2.86 -4.62 -11.52
CA CYS A 112 4.03 -4.25 -12.35
C CYS A 112 3.97 -2.83 -12.93
N VAL A 113 2.88 -2.08 -12.71
CA VAL A 113 2.66 -0.69 -13.17
C VAL A 113 2.62 -0.54 -14.71
N ARG A 114 2.88 -1.61 -15.47
CA ARG A 114 2.75 -1.64 -16.93
C ARG A 114 1.30 -1.50 -17.35
N THR A 115 1.06 -0.78 -18.44
CA THR A 115 -0.26 -0.74 -19.08
C THR A 115 -0.60 -2.11 -19.67
N ALA A 116 -1.84 -2.56 -19.45
CA ALA A 116 -2.35 -3.81 -20.00
C ALA A 116 -3.82 -3.65 -20.37
N ASP A 117 -4.19 -4.15 -21.55
CA ASP A 117 -5.55 -4.06 -22.07
C ASP A 117 -6.49 -5.08 -21.42
N VAL A 118 -5.97 -6.25 -21.06
CA VAL A 118 -6.68 -7.30 -20.32
C VAL A 118 -6.20 -7.31 -18.88
N LYS A 119 -7.13 -7.14 -17.94
CA LYS A 119 -6.86 -7.18 -16.50
C LYS A 119 -7.95 -7.94 -15.78
N GLU A 120 -7.55 -8.59 -14.70
CA GLU A 120 -8.44 -9.29 -13.79
C GLU A 120 -8.32 -8.71 -12.38
N ALA A 121 -9.41 -8.77 -11.61
CA ALA A 121 -9.41 -8.32 -10.23
C ALA A 121 -8.91 -9.45 -9.31
N CYS A 122 -7.93 -9.15 -8.45
CA CYS A 122 -7.51 -10.08 -7.41
C CYS A 122 -8.63 -10.31 -6.40
N ALA A 123 -9.05 -11.56 -6.17
CA ALA A 123 -10.14 -11.91 -5.26
C ALA A 123 -9.88 -11.54 -3.78
N GLN A 124 -8.62 -11.26 -3.41
CA GLN A 124 -8.25 -10.90 -2.04
C GLN A 124 -8.25 -9.37 -1.82
N CYS A 125 -7.69 -8.60 -2.75
CA CYS A 125 -7.47 -7.16 -2.59
C CYS A 125 -8.18 -6.26 -3.63
N ASP A 126 -8.98 -6.85 -4.53
CA ASP A 126 -9.74 -6.20 -5.61
C ASP A 126 -8.92 -5.35 -6.59
N ARG A 127 -7.58 -5.36 -6.47
CA ARG A 127 -6.70 -4.62 -7.38
C ARG A 127 -6.63 -5.31 -8.74
N PHE A 128 -6.66 -4.52 -9.81
CA PHE A 128 -6.55 -5.00 -11.19
C PHE A 128 -5.10 -5.34 -11.55
N VAL A 129 -4.86 -6.57 -11.96
CA VAL A 129 -3.56 -7.07 -12.39
C VAL A 129 -3.59 -7.56 -13.84
N CYS A 130 -2.46 -7.45 -14.55
CA CYS A 130 -2.32 -8.04 -15.88
C CYS A 130 -2.15 -9.56 -15.76
N GLN A 131 -2.32 -10.28 -16.87
CA GLN A 131 -2.18 -11.74 -16.94
C GLN A 131 -0.84 -12.26 -16.39
N SER A 132 0.26 -11.50 -16.57
CA SER A 132 1.58 -11.89 -16.02
C SER A 132 1.68 -11.74 -14.50
N CYS A 133 0.81 -10.95 -13.88
CA CYS A 133 0.82 -10.66 -12.44
C CYS A 133 -0.34 -11.34 -11.70
N SER A 134 -1.29 -11.92 -12.42
CA SER A 134 -2.32 -12.81 -11.89
C SER A 134 -1.78 -14.23 -11.74
N ARG A 135 -2.23 -14.92 -10.69
CA ARG A 135 -2.01 -16.34 -10.46
C ARG A 135 -3.32 -16.97 -9.99
N LEU A 136 -3.49 -18.26 -10.22
CA LEU A 136 -4.63 -19.02 -9.73
C LEU A 136 -4.24 -19.75 -8.45
N CYS A 137 -5.09 -19.64 -7.42
CA CYS A 137 -4.90 -20.43 -6.20
C CYS A 137 -5.19 -21.90 -6.49
N SER A 138 -4.27 -22.80 -6.15
CA SER A 138 -4.42 -24.25 -6.30
C SER A 138 -5.59 -24.82 -5.49
N CYS A 139 -5.96 -24.19 -4.37
CA CYS A 139 -7.06 -24.67 -3.52
C CYS A 139 -8.44 -24.17 -3.96
N CYS A 140 -8.60 -22.86 -4.17
CA CYS A 140 -9.91 -22.26 -4.44
C CYS A 140 -10.10 -21.79 -5.88
N SER A 141 -9.10 -21.97 -6.75
CA SER A 141 -9.10 -21.59 -8.18
C SER A 141 -9.36 -20.10 -8.47
N THR A 142 -9.39 -19.23 -7.46
CA THR A 142 -9.61 -17.80 -7.65
C THR A 142 -8.35 -17.08 -8.11
N VAL A 143 -8.51 -16.05 -8.94
CA VAL A 143 -7.43 -15.15 -9.35
C VAL A 143 -6.89 -14.36 -8.16
N THR A 144 -5.57 -14.36 -8.02
CA THR A 144 -4.83 -13.63 -6.99
C THR A 144 -3.64 -12.91 -7.58
N CYS A 145 -3.25 -11.77 -6.99
CA CYS A 145 -2.03 -11.08 -7.38
C CYS A 145 -0.82 -11.68 -6.66
N SER A 146 0.38 -11.44 -7.19
CA SER A 146 1.65 -11.88 -6.59
C SER A 146 1.84 -11.47 -5.12
N LEU A 147 1.22 -10.38 -4.67
CA LEU A 147 1.27 -9.92 -3.28
C LEU A 147 0.27 -10.65 -2.35
N CYS A 148 -0.78 -11.23 -2.92
CA CYS A 148 -1.83 -11.95 -2.17
C CYS A 148 -1.72 -13.46 -2.33
N SER A 149 -0.58 -13.94 -2.86
CA SER A 149 -0.31 -15.35 -3.10
C SER A 149 1.07 -15.73 -2.58
N SER A 150 1.18 -16.87 -1.91
CA SER A 150 2.46 -17.55 -1.66
C SER A 150 2.68 -18.64 -2.71
N VAL A 151 3.94 -18.90 -3.05
CA VAL A 151 4.32 -20.09 -3.82
C VAL A 151 4.93 -21.07 -2.82
N ASP A 152 4.29 -22.21 -2.67
CA ASP A 152 4.83 -23.35 -1.94
C ASP A 152 5.66 -24.20 -2.91
N TYR A 153 6.88 -24.50 -2.51
CA TYR A 153 7.87 -25.28 -3.26
C TYR A 153 8.06 -26.65 -2.62
N GLY A 154 6.96 -27.36 -2.38
CA GLY A 154 6.96 -28.70 -1.80
C GLY A 154 7.38 -29.80 -2.79
N ASP A 155 7.36 -31.05 -2.32
CA ASP A 155 7.81 -32.24 -3.07
C ASP A 155 7.03 -32.52 -4.38
N VAL A 156 5.86 -31.92 -4.56
CA VAL A 156 4.98 -32.12 -5.73
C VAL A 156 5.09 -30.96 -6.76
N GLY A 157 6.02 -30.02 -6.56
CA GLY A 157 6.26 -28.88 -7.45
C GLY A 157 5.67 -27.56 -6.95
N GLU A 158 5.71 -26.53 -7.81
CA GLU A 158 5.27 -25.17 -7.47
C GLU A 158 3.74 -25.09 -7.31
N GLN A 159 3.26 -24.84 -6.10
CA GLN A 159 1.84 -24.59 -5.83
C GLN A 159 1.61 -23.14 -5.42
N VAL A 160 0.61 -22.50 -6.01
CA VAL A 160 0.24 -21.13 -5.65
C VAL A 160 -0.95 -21.16 -4.72
N LEU A 161 -0.84 -20.49 -3.57
CA LEU A 161 -1.94 -20.40 -2.61
C LEU A 161 -2.26 -18.96 -2.33
N CYS A 162 -3.54 -18.61 -2.29
CA CYS A 162 -3.96 -17.31 -1.80
C CYS A 162 -3.69 -17.22 -0.29
N SER A 163 -3.50 -16.00 0.22
CA SER A 163 -3.29 -15.76 1.66
C SER A 163 -4.41 -16.34 2.55
N GLY A 164 -5.61 -16.54 2.01
CA GLY A 164 -6.72 -17.19 2.70
C GLY A 164 -6.66 -18.72 2.68
N CYS A 165 -6.07 -19.34 1.66
CA CYS A 165 -5.91 -20.80 1.59
C CYS A 165 -4.61 -21.27 2.26
N SER A 166 -3.58 -20.42 2.30
CA SER A 166 -2.29 -20.74 2.93
C SER A 166 -2.41 -20.99 4.43
N VAL A 167 -3.41 -20.43 5.12
CA VAL A 167 -3.62 -20.66 6.56
C VAL A 167 -4.17 -22.06 6.90
N PHE A 168 -4.64 -22.81 5.89
CA PHE A 168 -5.17 -24.17 6.07
C PHE A 168 -4.16 -25.26 5.70
N GLN A 169 -2.96 -24.89 5.26
CA GLN A 169 -1.83 -25.81 5.17
C GLN A 169 -1.06 -25.76 6.49
N VAL A 170 -1.38 -26.70 7.37
CA VAL A 170 -0.61 -27.02 8.58
C VAL A 170 -0.23 -28.50 8.50
#